data_AF-X1QW95-F1
#
_entry.id   AF-X1QW95-F1
#
_cell.length_a   1.000
_cell.length_b   1.000
_cell.length_c   1.000
_cell.angle_alpha   90.00
_cell.angle_beta   90.00
_cell.angle_gamma   90.00
#
_symmetry.space_group_name_H-M   'P 1'
#
loop_
_entity.id
_entity.type
_entity.pdbx_description
1 polymer ?
#
loop_
_entity_poly.entity_id
_entity_poly.type
_entity_poly.pdbx_seq_one_letter_code
_entity_poly.pdbx_strand_id
1 'polypeptide(L)'
;GDVTISFNPDIRGYNYDMFSGMTYEVNLSKPAGERVENMLVNGMPLVDNNVYTLSLNNYRFGTLLGLGLVTMDDRYYDSYEIIQDAGRIRAMIVKYVQEEKGGVLAPTVDNNWKITGVDLESPFKEVIFDMVRKRELTIPTSEDGRTLNVKALNVFELIDEGVLKVSTYVVQAYFLPVLLLV
;
A
#
# COMPACT_ATOMS: atom_id res chain seq x y z
N GLY A 1 17.76 6.25 3.82
CA GLY A 1 17.07 5.35 2.89
C GLY A 1 15.67 5.89 2.64
N ASP A 2 14.82 5.06 2.07
CA ASP A 2 13.42 5.41 1.79
C ASP A 2 12.63 5.58 3.09
N VAL A 3 11.71 6.55 3.11
CA VAL A 3 10.75 6.76 4.22
C VAL A 3 9.29 6.58 3.81
N THR A 4 9.06 6.35 2.51
CA THR A 4 7.77 5.95 1.95
C THR A 4 7.93 4.75 1.03
N ILE A 5 6.86 4.00 0.83
CA ILE A 5 6.76 3.00 -0.23
C ILE A 5 6.47 3.72 -1.54
N SER A 6 6.88 3.15 -2.68
CA SER A 6 6.51 3.63 -4.01
C SER A 6 5.64 2.63 -4.77
N PHE A 7 4.90 3.14 -5.75
CA PHE A 7 4.04 2.35 -6.63
C PHE A 7 4.60 2.28 -8.05
N ASN A 8 4.27 1.21 -8.78
CA ASN A 8 4.60 1.12 -10.19
C ASN A 8 3.85 2.24 -10.97
N PRO A 9 4.55 3.12 -11.72
CA PRO A 9 3.92 4.22 -12.45
C PRO A 9 2.89 3.77 -13.49
N ASP A 10 3.07 2.56 -14.03
CA ASP A 10 2.21 1.98 -15.07
C ASP A 10 0.93 1.36 -14.50
N ILE A 11 0.84 1.19 -13.18
CA ILE A 11 -0.32 0.61 -12.49
C ILE A 11 -1.10 1.72 -11.79
N ARG A 12 -2.39 1.82 -12.12
CA ARG A 12 -3.28 2.81 -11.49
C ARG A 12 -3.59 2.46 -10.03
N GLY A 13 -3.79 3.50 -9.21
CA GLY A 13 -4.13 3.34 -7.79
C GLY A 13 -5.34 2.43 -7.55
N TYR A 14 -6.38 2.56 -8.37
CA TYR A 14 -7.58 1.70 -8.29
C TYR A 14 -7.35 0.24 -8.74
N ASN A 15 -6.14 -0.11 -9.20
CA ASN A 15 -5.72 -1.48 -9.50
C ASN A 15 -4.94 -2.14 -8.36
N TYR A 16 -4.73 -1.44 -7.25
CA TYR A 16 -4.23 -2.04 -6.01
C TYR A 16 -5.42 -2.41 -5.13
N ASP A 17 -5.84 -3.68 -5.20
CA ASP A 17 -6.93 -4.20 -4.38
C ASP A 17 -6.44 -4.65 -3.01
N MET A 18 -7.36 -4.64 -2.05
CA MET A 18 -7.15 -5.16 -0.70
C MET A 18 -8.18 -6.26 -0.47
N PHE A 19 -7.72 -7.44 -0.04
CA PHE A 19 -8.60 -8.55 0.29
C PHE A 19 -8.99 -8.51 1.76
N SER A 20 -10.26 -8.83 2.05
CA SER A 20 -10.79 -9.07 3.40
C SER A 20 -11.30 -10.51 3.49
N GLY A 21 -11.40 -11.07 4.70
CA GLY A 21 -11.72 -12.49 4.94
C GLY A 21 -10.51 -13.43 4.85
N MET A 22 -9.31 -12.87 4.66
CA MET A 22 -8.03 -13.60 4.68
C MET A 22 -6.94 -12.76 5.33
N THR A 23 -5.88 -13.41 5.80
CA THR A 23 -4.66 -12.73 6.25
C THR A 23 -3.50 -12.97 5.29
N TYR A 24 -2.63 -11.98 5.08
CA TYR A 24 -1.47 -12.11 4.20
C TYR A 24 -0.39 -11.05 4.49
N GLU A 25 0.83 -11.31 4.04
CA GLU A 25 1.94 -10.36 4.13
C GLU A 25 2.40 -9.98 2.71
N VAL A 26 2.81 -8.73 2.54
CA VAL A 26 3.38 -8.21 1.28
C VAL A 26 4.84 -7.83 1.53
N ASN A 27 5.76 -8.70 1.11
CA ASN A 27 7.19 -8.56 1.32
C ASN A 27 7.83 -7.78 0.18
N LEU A 28 8.22 -6.53 0.44
CA LEU A 28 8.78 -5.64 -0.57
C LEU A 28 10.26 -5.90 -0.90
N SER A 29 10.95 -6.74 -0.12
CA SER A 29 12.30 -7.20 -0.48
C SER A 29 12.32 -8.20 -1.64
N LYS A 30 11.15 -8.77 -1.97
CA LYS A 30 10.99 -9.76 -3.05
C LYS A 30 10.63 -9.10 -4.39
N PRO A 31 10.99 -9.73 -5.53
CA PRO A 31 10.59 -9.26 -6.84
C PRO A 31 9.07 -9.28 -7.02
N ALA A 32 8.56 -8.44 -7.93
CA ALA A 32 7.14 -8.46 -8.29
C ALA A 32 6.72 -9.85 -8.78
N GLY A 33 5.55 -10.33 -8.33
CA GLY A 33 5.09 -11.70 -8.54
C GLY A 33 5.38 -12.65 -7.37
N GLU A 34 6.34 -12.32 -6.50
CA GLU A 34 6.73 -13.18 -5.36
C GLU A 34 6.51 -12.52 -3.98
N ARG A 35 5.87 -11.35 -3.95
CA ARG A 35 5.76 -10.53 -2.74
C ARG A 35 4.70 -11.01 -1.75
N VAL A 36 3.68 -11.73 -2.20
CA VAL A 36 2.56 -12.14 -1.33
C VAL A 36 2.89 -13.46 -0.65
N GLU A 37 2.89 -13.48 0.68
CA GLU A 37 3.23 -14.66 1.47
C GLU A 37 2.32 -14.82 2.70
N ASN A 38 2.45 -15.95 3.39
CA ASN A 38 1.75 -16.23 4.66
C ASN A 38 0.21 -16.08 4.56
N MET A 39 -0.36 -16.48 3.42
CA MET A 39 -1.79 -16.37 3.17
C MET A 39 -2.60 -17.38 3.97
N LEU A 40 -3.53 -16.90 4.79
CA LEU A 40 -4.49 -17.74 5.52
C LEU A 40 -5.93 -17.34 5.18
N VAL A 41 -6.78 -18.31 4.87
CA VAL A 41 -8.22 -18.16 4.72
C VAL A 41 -8.89 -18.88 5.88
N ASN A 42 -9.66 -18.15 6.69
CA ASN A 42 -10.26 -18.68 7.93
C ASN A 42 -9.24 -19.35 8.88
N GLY A 43 -8.02 -18.78 8.96
CA GLY A 43 -6.94 -19.30 9.79
C GLY A 43 -6.21 -20.53 9.25
N MET A 44 -6.62 -21.06 8.09
CA MET A 44 -5.95 -22.18 7.43
C MET A 44 -5.12 -21.67 6.23
N PRO A 45 -3.96 -22.29 5.92
CA PRO A 45 -3.20 -21.95 4.72
C PRO A 45 -4.07 -21.97 3.46
N LEU A 46 -3.83 -21.02 2.56
CA LEU A 46 -4.40 -21.12 1.21
C LEU A 46 -3.89 -22.41 0.57
N VAL A 47 -4.80 -23.21 0.03
CA VAL A 47 -4.49 -24.49 -0.59
C VAL A 47 -4.72 -24.37 -2.09
N ASP A 48 -3.70 -24.70 -2.86
CA ASP A 48 -3.79 -24.73 -4.31
C ASP A 48 -4.88 -25.71 -4.78
N ASN A 49 -5.58 -25.36 -5.86
CA ASN A 49 -6.68 -26.12 -6.46
C ASN A 49 -7.95 -26.26 -5.60
N ASN A 50 -8.02 -25.63 -4.42
CA ASN A 50 -9.29 -25.44 -3.73
C ASN A 50 -10.14 -24.36 -4.42
N VAL A 51 -11.46 -24.50 -4.32
CA VAL A 51 -12.40 -23.50 -4.80
C VAL A 51 -12.73 -22.53 -3.67
N TYR A 52 -12.50 -21.25 -3.92
CA TYR A 52 -12.83 -20.16 -3.01
C TYR A 52 -13.83 -19.22 -3.66
N THR A 53 -14.65 -18.60 -2.82
CA THR A 53 -15.65 -17.63 -3.24
C THR A 53 -15.11 -16.23 -3.02
N LEU A 54 -15.09 -15.41 -4.07
CA LEU A 54 -14.58 -14.04 -4.04
C LEU A 54 -15.63 -13.04 -4.53
N SER A 55 -15.94 -12.06 -3.70
CA SER A 55 -16.81 -10.94 -4.06
C SER A 55 -16.01 -9.83 -4.74
N LEU A 56 -16.42 -9.43 -5.94
CA LEU A 56 -15.77 -8.39 -6.73
C LEU A 56 -16.78 -7.35 -7.21
N ASN A 57 -16.30 -6.14 -7.50
CA ASN A 57 -17.06 -5.22 -8.33
C ASN A 57 -16.99 -5.65 -9.82
N ASN A 58 -17.93 -5.16 -10.62
CA ASN A 58 -18.04 -5.52 -12.04
C ASN A 58 -16.80 -5.12 -12.86
N TYR A 59 -16.12 -4.03 -12.50
CA TYR A 59 -14.89 -3.60 -13.18
C TYR A 59 -13.75 -4.62 -12.97
N ARG A 60 -13.55 -5.10 -11.75
CA ARG A 60 -12.50 -6.11 -11.47
C ARG A 60 -12.84 -7.45 -12.09
N PHE A 61 -14.09 -7.90 -12.00
CA PHE A 61 -14.51 -9.15 -12.67
C PHE A 61 -14.26 -9.06 -14.19
N GLY A 62 -14.63 -7.94 -14.82
CA GLY A 62 -14.32 -7.67 -16.24
C GLY A 62 -12.81 -7.65 -16.55
N THR A 63 -11.98 -7.14 -15.64
CA THR A 63 -10.52 -7.18 -15.78
C THR A 63 -10.00 -8.62 -15.74
N LEU A 64 -10.47 -9.44 -14.81
CA LEU A 64 -10.05 -10.85 -14.69
C LEU A 64 -10.48 -11.68 -15.90
N LEU A 65 -11.69 -11.43 -16.44
CA LEU A 65 -12.15 -12.01 -17.71
C LEU A 65 -11.21 -11.65 -18.86
N GLY A 66 -10.85 -10.36 -18.98
CA GLY A 66 -9.94 -9.89 -20.02
C GLY A 66 -8.52 -10.47 -19.93
N LEU A 67 -8.10 -10.88 -18.73
CA LEU A 67 -6.83 -11.57 -18.48
C LEU A 67 -6.93 -13.09 -18.62
N GLY A 68 -8.13 -13.66 -18.82
CA GLY A 68 -8.36 -15.10 -18.86
C GLY A 68 -8.14 -15.80 -17.51
N LEU A 69 -8.17 -15.05 -16.40
CA LEU A 69 -8.01 -15.60 -15.05
C LEU A 69 -9.31 -16.19 -14.49
N VAL A 70 -10.44 -15.78 -15.05
CA VAL A 70 -11.78 -16.31 -14.78
C VAL A 70 -12.57 -16.35 -16.09
N THR A 71 -13.69 -17.05 -16.07
CA THR A 71 -14.67 -17.18 -17.14
C THR A 71 -16.03 -16.67 -16.68
N MET A 72 -16.99 -16.53 -17.60
CA MET A 72 -18.36 -16.15 -17.23
C MET A 72 -19.04 -17.23 -16.37
N ASP A 73 -18.65 -18.49 -16.52
CA ASP A 73 -19.21 -19.62 -15.76
C ASP A 73 -18.77 -19.59 -14.28
N ASP A 74 -17.68 -18.89 -13.96
CA ASP A 74 -17.24 -18.66 -12.57
C ASP A 74 -18.14 -17.65 -11.82
N ARG A 75 -18.99 -16.90 -12.53
CA ARG A 75 -19.93 -15.95 -11.92
C ARG A 75 -21.15 -16.68 -11.36
N TYR A 76 -21.10 -17.01 -10.07
CA TYR A 76 -22.20 -17.68 -9.37
C TYR A 76 -23.26 -16.71 -8.80
N TYR A 77 -22.98 -15.40 -8.73
CA TYR A 77 -23.89 -14.39 -8.18
C TYR A 77 -23.65 -13.00 -8.81
N ASP A 78 -24.73 -12.31 -9.17
CA ASP A 78 -24.72 -10.92 -9.62
C ASP A 78 -25.82 -10.12 -8.88
N SER A 79 -25.41 -9.21 -8.01
CA SER A 79 -26.35 -8.41 -7.20
C SER A 79 -27.21 -7.48 -8.06
N TYR A 80 -26.69 -6.98 -9.19
CA TYR A 80 -27.44 -6.08 -10.05
C TYR A 80 -28.51 -6.83 -10.83
N GLU A 81 -28.22 -8.04 -11.32
CA GLU A 81 -29.23 -8.86 -12.00
C GLU A 81 -30.42 -9.19 -11.08
N ILE A 82 -30.16 -9.40 -9.78
CA ILE A 82 -31.17 -9.84 -8.81
C ILE A 82 -31.97 -8.67 -8.22
N ILE A 83 -31.30 -7.61 -7.77
CA ILE A 83 -31.93 -6.49 -7.03
C ILE A 83 -31.68 -5.12 -7.67
N GLN A 84 -31.23 -5.09 -8.93
CA GLN A 84 -31.09 -3.88 -9.76
C GLN A 84 -30.29 -2.78 -9.05
N ASP A 85 -30.76 -1.54 -9.04
CA ASP A 85 -30.02 -0.42 -8.43
C ASP A 85 -29.74 -0.61 -6.93
N ALA A 86 -30.54 -1.42 -6.21
CA ALA A 86 -30.25 -1.79 -4.82
C ALA A 86 -29.04 -2.74 -4.69
N GLY A 87 -28.66 -3.42 -5.77
CA GLY A 87 -27.50 -4.32 -5.86
C GLY A 87 -26.20 -3.61 -6.20
N ARG A 88 -26.21 -2.29 -6.42
CA ARG A 88 -24.97 -1.51 -6.58
C ARG A 88 -24.27 -1.39 -5.24
N ILE A 89 -22.94 -1.46 -5.24
CA ILE A 89 -22.11 -1.41 -4.01
C ILE A 89 -22.49 -0.23 -3.10
N ARG A 90 -22.73 0.97 -3.66
CA ARG A 90 -23.14 2.14 -2.86
C ARG A 90 -24.46 1.90 -2.12
N ALA A 91 -25.47 1.34 -2.79
CA ALA A 91 -26.76 1.06 -2.18
C ALA A 91 -26.63 -0.03 -1.11
N MET A 92 -25.83 -1.07 -1.36
CA MET A 92 -25.58 -2.14 -0.40
C MET A 92 -24.83 -1.64 0.85
N ILE A 93 -23.86 -0.73 0.71
CA ILE A 93 -23.19 -0.10 1.85
C ILE A 93 -24.19 0.71 2.68
N VAL A 94 -25.01 1.55 2.05
CA VAL A 94 -26.03 2.35 2.76
C VAL A 94 -26.99 1.43 3.52
N LYS A 95 -27.49 0.38 2.85
CA LYS A 95 -28.37 -0.62 3.44
C LYS A 95 -27.72 -1.29 4.65
N TYR A 96 -26.50 -1.80 4.51
CA TYR A 96 -25.76 -2.45 5.61
C TYR A 96 -25.56 -1.52 6.80
N VAL A 97 -25.22 -0.25 6.56
CA VAL A 97 -25.04 0.73 7.64
C VAL A 97 -26.36 0.99 8.36
N GLN A 98 -27.46 1.13 7.64
CA GLN A 98 -28.78 1.40 8.23
C GLN A 98 -29.35 0.19 8.98
N GLU A 99 -29.33 -0.99 8.35
CA GLU A 99 -30.00 -2.18 8.85
C GLU A 99 -29.13 -2.97 9.85
N GLU A 100 -27.82 -3.13 9.59
CA GLU A 100 -26.94 -3.97 10.40
C GLU A 100 -26.11 -3.19 11.43
N LYS A 101 -25.82 -1.91 11.15
CA LYS A 101 -25.04 -1.04 12.06
C LYS A 101 -25.90 -0.01 12.80
N GLY A 102 -27.22 -0.04 12.64
CA GLY A 102 -28.14 0.90 13.29
C GLY A 102 -27.87 2.36 12.93
N GLY A 103 -27.34 2.62 11.73
CA GLY A 103 -27.00 3.96 11.24
C GLY A 103 -25.67 4.54 11.75
N VAL A 104 -24.86 3.77 12.49
CA VAL A 104 -23.60 4.28 13.07
C VAL A 104 -22.39 3.66 12.39
N LEU A 105 -21.48 4.52 11.91
CA LEU A 105 -20.19 4.10 11.35
C LEU A 105 -19.11 4.14 12.44
N ALA A 106 -18.65 2.97 12.86
CA ALA A 106 -17.54 2.80 13.79
C ALA A 106 -16.49 1.86 13.17
N PRO A 107 -15.60 2.37 12.29
CA PRO A 107 -14.61 1.54 11.62
C PRO A 107 -13.57 1.00 12.61
N THR A 108 -13.16 -0.25 12.41
CA THR A 108 -12.06 -0.89 13.13
C THR A 108 -11.00 -1.36 12.15
N VAL A 109 -9.75 -1.45 12.61
CA VAL A 109 -8.66 -2.04 11.82
C VAL A 109 -8.54 -3.50 12.22
N ASP A 110 -8.73 -4.41 11.26
CA ASP A 110 -8.63 -5.87 11.48
C ASP A 110 -7.19 -6.39 11.41
N ASN A 111 -6.25 -5.57 10.91
CA ASN A 111 -4.84 -5.91 10.73
C ASN A 111 -4.64 -7.20 9.94
N ASN A 112 -5.53 -7.47 8.98
CA ASN A 112 -5.51 -8.72 8.24
C ASN A 112 -4.32 -8.79 7.27
N TRP A 113 -3.72 -7.66 6.89
CA TRP A 113 -2.50 -7.66 6.10
C TRP A 113 -1.50 -6.62 6.57
N LYS A 114 -0.24 -6.83 6.21
CA LYS A 114 0.86 -5.88 6.49
C LYS A 114 1.94 -5.96 5.43
N ILE A 115 2.78 -4.94 5.41
CA ILE A 115 3.99 -4.87 4.57
C ILE A 115 5.18 -5.33 5.40
N THR A 116 6.06 -6.13 4.79
CA THR A 116 7.29 -6.66 5.41
C THR A 116 8.48 -6.46 4.48
N GLY A 117 9.69 -6.75 4.96
CA GLY A 117 10.90 -6.72 4.14
C GLY A 117 11.37 -5.31 3.74
N VAL A 118 10.91 -4.27 4.45
CA VAL A 118 11.36 -2.90 4.26
C VAL A 118 11.52 -2.22 5.61
N ASP A 119 12.57 -1.41 5.76
CA ASP A 119 12.74 -0.49 6.88
C ASP A 119 12.52 0.94 6.37
N LEU A 120 11.45 1.56 6.86
CA LEU A 120 11.05 2.93 6.50
C LEU A 120 11.28 3.90 7.66
N GLU A 121 11.98 3.48 8.71
CA GLU A 121 12.25 4.32 9.86
C GLU A 121 13.47 5.20 9.61
N SER A 122 13.35 6.46 10.02
CA SER A 122 14.41 7.45 9.88
C SER A 122 14.15 8.59 10.88
N PRO A 123 15.20 9.15 11.51
CA PRO A 123 15.04 10.35 12.34
C PRO A 123 14.51 11.55 11.55
N PHE A 124 14.61 11.53 10.21
CA PHE A 124 14.12 12.58 9.33
C PHE A 124 12.71 12.34 8.79
N LYS A 125 12.08 11.19 9.11
CA LYS A 125 10.78 10.79 8.56
C LYS A 125 9.69 11.83 8.81
N GLU A 126 9.52 12.25 10.06
CA GLU A 126 8.50 13.26 10.38
C GLU A 126 8.80 14.64 9.80
N VAL A 127 10.08 15.01 9.68
CA VAL A 127 10.47 16.27 9.00
C VAL A 127 10.06 16.22 7.53
N ILE A 128 10.35 15.12 6.83
CA ILE A 128 9.96 14.91 5.44
C ILE A 128 8.43 14.91 5.29
N PHE A 129 7.72 14.24 6.21
CA PHE A 129 6.25 14.20 6.18
C PHE A 129 5.64 15.59 6.44
N ASP A 130 6.23 16.38 7.33
CA ASP A 130 5.84 17.77 7.56
C ASP A 130 6.05 18.64 6.32
N MET A 131 7.15 18.46 5.59
CA MET A 131 7.40 19.17 4.33
C MET A 131 6.31 18.84 3.29
N VAL A 132 5.87 17.58 3.21
CA VAL A 132 4.74 17.18 2.35
C VAL A 132 3.44 17.84 2.81
N ARG A 133 3.13 17.78 4.11
CA ARG A 133 1.92 18.41 4.69
C ARG A 133 1.88 19.91 4.43
N LYS A 134 3.02 20.59 4.49
CA LYS A 134 3.19 22.02 4.20
C LYS A 134 3.28 22.35 2.71
N ARG A 135 3.31 21.34 1.83
CA ARG A 135 3.48 21.47 0.37
C ARG A 135 4.84 22.05 -0.06
N GLU A 136 5.85 21.94 0.80
CA GLU A 136 7.25 22.27 0.52
C GLU A 136 7.95 21.14 -0.27
N LEU A 137 7.45 19.91 -0.12
CA LEU A 137 7.88 18.73 -0.87
C LEU A 137 6.66 18.12 -1.57
N THR A 138 6.77 17.86 -2.87
CA THR A 138 5.72 17.21 -3.65
C THR A 138 5.93 15.69 -3.67
N ILE A 139 4.84 14.94 -3.66
CA ILE A 139 4.87 13.49 -3.85
C ILE A 139 5.06 13.21 -5.35
N PRO A 140 6.07 12.42 -5.77
CA PRO A 140 6.27 12.08 -7.17
C PRO A 140 5.06 11.38 -7.78
N THR A 141 4.66 11.77 -8.99
CA THR A 141 3.54 11.16 -9.73
C THR A 141 4.01 10.57 -11.05
N SER A 142 3.21 9.69 -11.66
CA SER A 142 3.42 9.24 -13.04
C SER A 142 3.45 10.45 -13.99
N GLU A 143 4.02 10.25 -15.19
CA GLU A 143 4.14 11.30 -16.22
C GLU A 143 2.79 11.96 -16.54
N ASP A 144 1.71 11.17 -16.54
CA ASP A 144 0.34 11.67 -16.78
C ASP A 144 -0.38 12.16 -15.51
N GLY A 145 0.28 12.14 -14.35
CA GLY A 145 -0.24 12.59 -13.07
C GLY A 145 -1.32 11.71 -12.44
N ARG A 146 -1.64 10.54 -13.03
CA ARG A 146 -2.78 9.71 -12.60
C ARG A 146 -2.40 8.62 -11.58
N THR A 147 -1.12 8.34 -11.41
CA THR A 147 -0.59 7.44 -10.37
C THR A 147 0.23 8.28 -9.40
N LEU A 148 -0.15 8.28 -8.13
CA LEU A 148 0.56 9.02 -7.08
C LEU A 148 1.67 8.15 -6.47
N ASN A 149 2.68 8.80 -5.90
CA ASN A 149 3.74 8.18 -5.11
C ASN A 149 4.51 7.09 -5.89
N VAL A 150 4.93 7.42 -7.12
CA VAL A 150 5.63 6.48 -8.02
C VAL A 150 7.13 6.34 -7.74
N LYS A 151 7.66 7.22 -6.88
CA LYS A 151 9.04 7.16 -6.38
C LYS A 151 9.00 7.42 -4.87
N ALA A 152 9.77 6.64 -4.14
CA ALA A 152 9.84 6.77 -2.70
C ALA A 152 10.52 8.10 -2.34
N LEU A 153 10.10 8.70 -1.23
CA LEU A 153 10.86 9.80 -0.65
C LEU A 153 12.08 9.20 0.04
N ASN A 154 13.27 9.54 -0.45
CA ASN A 154 14.53 9.02 0.08
C ASN A 154 15.31 10.13 0.79
N VAL A 155 15.72 9.86 2.03
CA VAL A 155 16.46 10.82 2.86
C VAL A 155 17.76 11.28 2.19
N PHE A 156 18.51 10.35 1.60
CA PHE A 156 19.82 10.65 1.02
C PHE A 156 19.65 11.50 -0.25
N GLU A 157 18.72 11.11 -1.11
CA GLU A 157 18.41 11.89 -2.32
C GLU A 157 17.97 13.31 -1.97
N LEU A 158 17.10 13.48 -0.98
CA LEU A 158 16.63 14.82 -0.56
C LEU A 158 17.77 15.68 0.04
N ILE A 159 18.77 15.07 0.69
CA ILE A 159 19.95 15.79 1.18
C ILE A 159 20.86 16.18 0.01
N ASP A 160 21.11 15.26 -0.90
CA ASP A 160 21.98 15.47 -2.07
C ASP A 160 21.40 16.55 -3.01
N GLU A 161 20.06 16.60 -3.13
CA GLU A 161 19.33 17.64 -3.87
C GLU A 161 19.25 18.98 -3.11
N GLY A 162 19.69 19.03 -1.84
CA GLY A 162 19.63 20.22 -0.99
C GLY A 162 18.23 20.60 -0.51
N VAL A 163 17.24 19.72 -0.71
CA VAL A 163 15.84 19.89 -0.29
C VAL A 163 15.74 19.69 1.22
N LEU A 164 16.31 18.61 1.75
CA LEU A 164 16.41 18.33 3.17
C LEU A 164 17.71 18.93 3.73
N LYS A 165 17.59 20.01 4.50
CA LYS A 165 18.73 20.65 5.17
C LYS A 165 19.04 19.94 6.47
N VAL A 166 20.24 19.37 6.56
CA VAL A 166 20.77 18.75 7.79
C VAL A 166 21.96 19.57 8.31
N SER A 167 22.03 19.80 9.63
CA SER A 167 23.20 20.47 10.21
C SER A 167 24.38 19.51 10.23
N THR A 168 25.33 19.69 9.32
CA THR A 168 26.60 18.97 9.35
C THR A 168 27.55 19.69 10.31
N TYR A 169 27.97 19.01 11.38
CA TYR A 169 29.09 19.48 12.20
C TYR A 169 30.38 18.87 11.66
N VAL A 170 31.39 19.71 11.40
CA VAL A 170 32.74 19.24 11.09
C VAL A 170 33.40 18.82 12.40
N VAL A 171 33.70 17.54 12.56
CA VAL A 171 34.52 17.07 13.69
C VAL A 171 35.95 17.51 13.40
N GLN A 172 36.40 18.57 14.08
CA GLN A 172 37.79 19.00 14.02
C GLN A 172 38.63 18.00 14.82
N ALA A 173 39.34 17.12 14.11
CA ALA A 173 40.26 16.18 14.75
C ALA A 173 41.45 16.96 15.33
N TYR A 174 41.45 17.17 16.64
CA TYR A 174 42.62 17.69 17.34
C TYR A 174 43.67 16.58 17.47
N PHE A 175 44.71 16.62 16.64
CA PHE A 175 45.93 15.88 16.90
C PHE A 175 46.66 16.54 18.08
N LEU A 176 46.66 15.90 19.23
CA LEU A 176 47.56 16.25 20.33
C LEU A 176 48.98 15.80 19.94
N PRO A 177 49.97 16.71 19.87
CA PRO A 177 51.35 16.30 19.71
C PRO A 177 51.78 15.57 20.99
N VAL A 178 52.11 14.29 20.87
CA VAL A 178 52.78 13.54 21.93
C VAL A 178 54.16 14.17 22.12
N LEU A 179 54.32 14.93 23.20
CA LEU A 179 55.63 15.38 23.64
C LEU A 179 56.37 14.15 24.17
N LEU A 180 57.28 13.58 23.35
CA LEU A 180 58.31 12.68 23.87
C LEU A 180 59.24 13.53 24.76
N LEU A 181 59.13 13.36 26.08
CA LEU A 181 60.20 13.70 26.99
C LEU A 181 61.21 12.55 26.99
N VAL A 182 62.47 12.91 26.72
CA VAL A 182 63.67 12.07 26.68
C VAL A 182 63.89 11.34 28.00
#